data_AF-A0A2G1W820-F1
#
_entry.id   AF-A0A2G1W820-F1
#
_cell.length_a   1.000
_cell.length_b   1.000
_cell.length_c   1.000
_cell.angle_alpha   90.00
_cell.angle_beta   90.00
_cell.angle_gamma   90.00
#
_symmetry.space_group_name_H-M   'P 1'
#
loop_
_entity.id
_entity.type
_entity.pdbx_description
1 polymer ?
#
loop_
_entity_poly.entity_id
_entity_poly.type
_entity_poly.pdbx_seq_one_letter_code
_entity_poly.pdbx_strand_id
1 'polypeptide(L)'
;MATSQQSYSSLPWYRKSGINNVFIILHLLTLGVIPFLMVTCIALVTGDIFYNETDASGSLRKWSFANKIIAALLLIPSVLIVGVFVIAIVGGIVRSLAG
;
A
#
# COMPACT_ATOMS: atom_id res chain seq x y z
N MET A 1 -35.43 -6.65 -1.70
CA MET A 1 -34.56 -5.55 -1.26
C MET A 1 -33.35 -5.55 -2.17
N ALA A 2 -33.31 -4.67 -3.18
CA ALA A 2 -32.28 -4.71 -4.21
C ALA A 2 -30.93 -4.29 -3.60
N THR A 3 -30.02 -5.24 -3.42
CA THR A 3 -28.63 -4.96 -3.07
C THR A 3 -28.00 -4.25 -4.26
N SER A 4 -27.79 -2.94 -4.19
CA SER A 4 -27.09 -2.18 -5.22
C SER A 4 -25.72 -2.83 -5.44
N GLN A 5 -25.54 -3.53 -6.56
CA GLN A 5 -24.24 -4.05 -6.97
C GLN A 5 -23.29 -2.85 -7.08
N GLN A 6 -22.41 -2.72 -6.09
CA GLN A 6 -21.49 -1.61 -6.00
C GLN A 6 -20.56 -1.70 -7.21
N SER A 7 -20.59 -0.70 -8.09
CA SER A 7 -19.73 -0.69 -9.27
C SER A 7 -18.29 -0.39 -8.86
N TYR A 8 -17.32 -1.08 -9.46
CA TYR A 8 -15.89 -0.83 -9.19
C TYR A 8 -15.51 0.63 -9.42
N SER A 9 -16.18 1.31 -10.37
CA SER A 9 -15.93 2.72 -10.67
C SER A 9 -16.28 3.66 -9.51
N SER A 10 -17.33 3.34 -8.72
CA SER A 10 -17.80 4.16 -7.61
C SER A 10 -16.98 4.00 -6.34
N LEU A 11 -16.06 3.03 -6.29
CA LEU A 11 -15.14 2.87 -5.16
C LEU A 11 -14.12 4.02 -5.11
N PRO A 12 -13.72 4.48 -3.92
CA PRO A 12 -12.58 5.37 -3.76
C PRO A 12 -11.29 4.75 -4.31
N TRP A 13 -10.36 5.57 -4.80
CA TRP A 13 -9.12 5.10 -5.43
C TRP A 13 -8.29 4.16 -4.54
N TYR A 14 -8.25 4.40 -3.23
CA TYR A 14 -7.48 3.57 -2.28
C TYR A 14 -8.10 2.19 -2.06
N ARG A 15 -9.36 1.96 -2.46
CA ARG A 15 -10.01 0.64 -2.41
C ARG A 15 -9.85 -0.15 -3.69
N LYS A 16 -9.21 0.42 -4.71
CA LYS A 16 -9.00 -0.22 -6.02
C LYS A 16 -7.68 -0.96 -6.03
N SER A 17 -7.69 -2.24 -6.39
CA SER A 17 -6.49 -3.08 -6.45
C SER A 17 -5.46 -2.55 -7.45
N GLY A 18 -5.92 -1.99 -8.57
CA GLY A 18 -5.03 -1.41 -9.59
C GLY A 18 -4.12 -0.32 -9.03
N ILE A 19 -4.68 0.64 -8.27
CA ILE A 19 -3.91 1.72 -7.67
C ILE A 19 -2.93 1.18 -6.62
N ASN A 20 -3.40 0.28 -5.75
CA ASN A 20 -2.56 -0.33 -4.72
C ASN A 20 -1.39 -1.12 -5.33
N ASN A 21 -1.62 -1.84 -6.44
CA ASN A 21 -0.56 -2.53 -7.16
C ASN A 21 0.45 -1.57 -7.78
N VAL A 22 0.00 -0.45 -8.36
CA VAL A 22 0.90 0.59 -8.87
C VAL A 22 1.79 1.14 -7.75
N PHE A 23 1.24 1.40 -6.56
CA PHE A 23 2.02 1.85 -5.42
C PHE A 23 3.02 0.81 -4.93
N ILE A 24 2.65 -0.48 -4.91
CA ILE A 24 3.59 -1.55 -4.59
C ILE A 24 4.73 -1.59 -5.62
N ILE A 25 4.42 -1.53 -6.92
CA ILE A 25 5.43 -1.56 -7.99
C ILE A 25 6.35 -0.34 -7.91
N LEU A 26 5.81 0.87 -7.77
CA LEU A 26 6.61 2.09 -7.63
C LEU A 26 7.50 2.05 -6.39
N HIS A 27 6.99 1.50 -5.30
CA HIS A 27 7.78 1.31 -4.10
C HIS A 27 8.97 0.37 -4.33
N LEU A 28 8.76 -0.75 -5.03
CA LEU A 28 9.82 -1.68 -5.40
C LEU A 28 10.83 -1.02 -6.36
N LEU A 29 10.37 -0.27 -7.37
CA LEU A 29 11.23 0.42 -8.33
C LEU A 29 12.08 1.52 -7.70
N THR A 30 11.57 2.16 -6.64
CA THR A 30 12.29 3.17 -5.87
C THR A 30 13.13 2.58 -4.74
N LEU A 31 13.24 1.25 -4.67
CA LEU A 31 13.95 0.51 -3.61
C LEU A 31 13.52 0.93 -2.19
N GLY A 32 12.25 1.29 -2.05
CA GLY A 32 11.67 1.73 -0.79
C GLY A 32 12.03 3.15 -0.35
N VAL A 33 12.75 3.92 -1.15
CA VAL A 33 13.05 5.35 -0.86
C VAL A 33 11.77 6.16 -0.72
N ILE A 34 10.76 5.88 -1.56
CA ILE A 34 9.46 6.53 -1.45
C ILE A 34 8.48 5.56 -0.78
N PRO A 35 7.88 5.91 0.38
CA PRO A 35 7.08 5.00 1.18
C PRO A 35 5.66 4.82 0.64
N PHE A 36 5.46 4.66 -0.67
CA PHE A 36 4.14 4.45 -1.29
C PHE A 36 3.41 3.22 -0.72
N LEU A 37 4.16 2.23 -0.24
CA LEU A 37 3.61 1.05 0.41
C LEU A 37 2.86 1.36 1.71
N MET A 38 3.17 2.48 2.39
CA MET A 38 2.41 2.94 3.56
C MET A 38 0.95 3.22 3.19
N VAL A 39 0.70 3.82 2.01
CA VAL A 39 -0.65 4.13 1.55
C VAL A 39 -1.44 2.85 1.34
N THR A 40 -0.82 1.84 0.71
CA THR A 40 -1.41 0.52 0.53
C THR A 40 -1.70 -0.15 1.88
N CYS A 41 -0.82 -0.04 2.86
CA CYS A 41 -1.06 -0.60 4.20
C CYS A 41 -2.18 0.13 4.96
N ILE A 42 -2.28 1.45 4.87
CA ILE A 42 -3.43 2.19 5.43
C ILE A 42 -4.73 1.75 4.74
N ALA A 43 -4.71 1.58 3.41
CA ALA A 43 -5.86 1.07 2.68
C ALA A 43 -6.29 -0.34 3.14
N LEU A 44 -5.32 -1.20 3.46
CA LEU A 44 -5.55 -2.55 4.01
C LEU A 44 -6.14 -2.54 5.43
N VAL A 45 -5.64 -1.66 6.30
CA VAL A 45 -6.13 -1.55 7.69
C VAL A 45 -7.53 -0.95 7.74
N THR A 46 -7.81 0.03 6.89
CA THR A 46 -9.10 0.71 6.83
C THR A 46 -10.19 -0.15 6.16
N GLY A 47 -9.84 -1.28 5.53
CA GLY A 47 -10.79 -2.28 5.06
C GLY A 47 -10.40 -2.97 3.76
N ASP A 48 -11.41 -3.39 2.99
CA ASP A 48 -11.20 -4.28 1.85
C ASP A 48 -10.79 -3.55 0.57
N ILE A 49 -9.82 -4.15 -0.13
CA ILE A 49 -9.40 -3.76 -1.47
C ILE A 49 -10.10 -4.68 -2.47
N PHE A 50 -10.67 -4.09 -3.52
CA PHE A 50 -11.46 -4.79 -4.53
C PHE A 50 -10.71 -4.86 -5.85
N TYR A 51 -10.94 -5.91 -6.60
CA TYR A 51 -10.55 -6.06 -7.98
C TYR A 51 -11.61 -5.52 -8.92
N ASN A 52 -11.19 -5.17 -10.14
CA ASN A 52 -12.11 -4.83 -11.23
C ASN A 52 -12.70 -6.09 -11.88
N GLU A 53 -13.22 -7.00 -11.06
CA GLU A 53 -13.84 -8.24 -11.49
C GLU A 53 -14.87 -8.68 -10.45
N THR A 54 -15.87 -9.44 -10.89
CA THR A 54 -16.92 -9.98 -10.01
C THR A 54 -16.66 -11.45 -9.69
N ASP A 55 -17.06 -11.88 -8.51
CA ASP A 55 -17.08 -13.28 -8.10
C ASP A 55 -18.32 -14.03 -8.65
N ALA A 56 -18.41 -15.33 -8.35
CA ALA A 56 -19.53 -16.18 -8.77
C ALA A 56 -20.89 -15.76 -8.20
N SER A 57 -20.90 -14.92 -7.15
CA SER A 57 -22.13 -14.34 -6.58
C SER A 57 -22.54 -13.03 -7.24
N GLY A 58 -21.74 -12.52 -8.19
CA GLY A 58 -21.95 -11.23 -8.82
C GLY A 58 -21.50 -10.03 -7.97
N SER A 59 -20.77 -10.27 -6.89
CA SER A 59 -20.17 -9.24 -6.01
C SER A 59 -18.75 -8.91 -6.45
N LEU A 60 -18.23 -7.71 -6.15
CA LEU A 60 -16.84 -7.38 -6.47
C LEU A 60 -15.86 -8.28 -5.72
N ARG A 61 -14.90 -8.86 -6.45
CA ARG A 61 -13.89 -9.74 -5.86
C ARG A 61 -12.96 -8.91 -4.97
N LYS A 62 -12.68 -9.41 -3.77
CA LYS A 62 -11.79 -8.76 -2.80
C LYS A 62 -10.39 -9.35 -2.85
N TRP A 63 -9.40 -8.58 -2.37
CA TRP A 63 -8.08 -9.10 -2.07
C TRP A 63 -8.17 -10.27 -1.09
N SER A 64 -7.50 -11.36 -1.45
CA SER A 64 -7.35 -12.50 -0.56
C SER A 64 -6.50 -12.12 0.65
N PHE A 65 -6.66 -12.89 1.73
CA PHE A 65 -5.83 -12.74 2.92
C PHE A 65 -4.33 -12.85 2.61
N ALA A 66 -3.95 -13.70 1.65
CA ALA A 66 -2.57 -13.85 1.19
C ALA A 66 -1.98 -12.54 0.65
N ASN A 67 -2.75 -11.77 -0.14
CA ASN A 67 -2.26 -10.49 -0.67
C ASN A 67 -2.09 -9.44 0.42
N LYS A 68 -2.95 -9.48 1.46
CA LYS A 68 -2.77 -8.63 2.65
C LYS A 68 -1.47 -8.97 3.39
N ILE A 69 -1.16 -10.26 3.53
CA ILE A 69 0.11 -10.71 4.15
C ILE A 69 1.32 -10.27 3.32
N ILE A 70 1.31 -10.47 2.00
CA ILE A 70 2.42 -10.10 1.13
C ILE A 70 2.69 -8.59 1.21
N ALA A 71 1.64 -7.77 1.17
CA ALA A 71 1.78 -6.33 1.32
C ALA A 71 2.36 -5.94 2.70
N ALA A 72 1.95 -6.61 3.78
CA ALA A 72 2.51 -6.37 5.10
C ALA A 72 3.99 -6.79 5.21
N LEU A 73 4.36 -7.94 4.63
CA LEU A 73 5.75 -8.40 4.56
C LEU A 73 6.64 -7.46 3.77
N LEU A 74 6.11 -6.80 2.74
CA LEU A 74 6.83 -5.77 2.00
C LEU A 74 6.98 -4.47 2.82
N LEU A 75 6.05 -4.14 3.72
CA LEU A 75 6.12 -2.91 4.52
C LEU A 75 7.27 -2.95 5.53
N ILE A 76 7.47 -4.09 6.20
CA ILE A 76 8.41 -4.19 7.33
C ILE A 76 9.85 -3.83 6.91
N PRO A 77 10.44 -4.42 5.86
CA PRO A 77 11.77 -4.03 5.38
C PRO A 77 11.83 -2.56 4.98
N SER A 78 10.77 -2.03 4.38
CA SER A 78 10.72 -0.66 3.88
C SER A 78 10.73 0.37 4.99
N VAL A 79 10.02 0.11 6.10
CA VAL A 79 10.07 0.97 7.28
C VAL A 79 11.48 0.99 7.87
N LEU A 80 12.17 -0.16 7.89
CA LEU A 80 13.55 -0.24 8.36
C LEU A 80 14.51 0.54 7.44
N ILE A 81 14.40 0.37 6.13
CA ILE A 81 15.24 1.07 5.14
C ILE A 81 15.06 2.59 5.26
N VAL A 82 13.81 3.07 5.27
CA VAL A 82 13.51 4.50 5.40
C VAL A 82 13.97 5.02 6.75
N GLY A 83 13.73 4.28 7.84
CA GLY A 83 14.17 4.66 9.19
C GLY A 83 15.69 4.83 9.28
N VAL A 84 16.46 3.85 8.79
CA VAL A 84 17.93 3.91 8.74
C VAL A 84 18.39 5.09 7.89
N PHE A 85 17.78 5.29 6.72
CA PHE A 85 18.12 6.39 5.81
C PHE A 85 17.91 7.77 6.45
N VAL A 86 16.78 7.97 7.13
CA VAL A 86 16.47 9.22 7.85
C VAL A 86 17.46 9.45 8.99
N ILE A 87 17.76 8.41 9.78
CA ILE A 87 18.75 8.50 10.88
C ILE A 87 20.13 8.89 10.33
N ALA A 88 20.55 8.30 9.21
CA ALA A 88 21.83 8.62 8.58
C ALA A 88 21.91 10.08 8.11
N ILE A 89 20.85 10.59 7.46
CA ILE A 89 20.79 11.99 7.03
C ILE A 89 20.84 12.93 8.23
N VAL A 90 19.98 12.70 9.23
CA VAL A 90 19.92 13.56 10.43
C VAL A 90 21.26 13.53 11.18
N GLY A 91 21.85 12.35 11.37
CA GLY A 91 23.17 12.20 11.98
C GLY A 91 24.28 12.92 11.21
N GLY A 92 24.24 12.86 9.88
CA GLY A 92 25.16 13.60 9.01
C GLY A 92 25.01 15.12 9.16
N ILE A 93 23.78 15.63 9.16
CA ILE A 93 23.49 17.06 9.36
C ILE A 93 23.98 17.53 10.74
N VAL A 94 23.63 16.81 11.81
CA VAL A 94 24.04 17.15 13.17
C VAL A 94 25.57 17.18 13.29
N ARG A 95 26.26 16.19 12.71
CA ARG A 95 27.73 16.16 12.71
C ARG A 95 28.34 17.33 11.94
N SER A 96 27.71 17.77 10.85
CA SER A 96 28.16 18.93 10.07
C SER A 96 27.94 20.27 10.78
N LEU A 97 26.99 20.36 11.71
CA LEU A 97 26.71 21.56 12.49
C LEU A 97 27.52 21.62 13.80
N ALA A 98 28.01 20.47 14.27
CA ALA A 98 28.78 20.32 15.50
C ALA A 98 30.30 20.45 15.30
N GLY A 99 30.77 20.54 14.06
CA GLY A 99 32.16 20.86 13.70
C GLY A 99 32.27 22.28 13.17
#